data_AF-A0AAD7B1I1-F1
#
_entry.id   AF-A0AAD7B1I1-F1
#
_cell.length_a   1.000
_cell.length_b   1.000
_cell.length_c   1.000
_cell.angle_alpha   90.00
_cell.angle_beta   90.00
_cell.angle_gamma   90.00
#
_symmetry.space_group_name_H-M   'P 1'
#
loop_
_entity.id
_entity.type
_entity.pdbx_description
1 polymer ?
#
loop_
_entity_poly.entity_id
_entity_poly.type
_entity_poly.pdbx_seq_one_letter_code
_entity_poly.pdbx_strand_id
1 'polypeptide(L)'
;GWCWMAITALGNYDCKLGGQIIFWDFGFAKRFPSGATINIPPRVRFSIAAIQPGEVRFQITQYMVASPTWSRWPEATHVFSTFPELFFAVP
;
A
#
# COMPACT_ATOMS: atom_id res chain seq x y z
N GLY A 1 -16.44 -13.37 -0.12
CA GLY A 1 -15.04 -13.60 -0.53
C GLY A 1 -14.13 -12.94 0.46
N TRP A 2 -13.05 -13.61 0.84
CA TRP A 2 -11.98 -12.99 1.62
C TRP A 2 -11.06 -12.31 0.62
N CYS A 3 -10.97 -10.98 0.66
CA CYS A 3 -9.94 -10.27 -0.09
C CYS A 3 -8.91 -9.76 0.90
N TRP A 4 -7.65 -9.83 0.53
CA TRP A 4 -6.53 -9.26 1.28
C TRP A 4 -5.71 -8.43 0.31
N MET A 5 -5.09 -7.37 0.84
CA MET A 5 -4.24 -6.49 0.06
C MET A 5 -2.85 -6.42 0.70
N ALA A 6 -1.82 -6.68 -0.08
CA ALA A 6 -0.43 -6.52 0.29
C ALA A 6 0.10 -5.22 -0.32
N ILE A 7 0.62 -4.33 0.52
CA ILE A 7 1.26 -3.09 0.09
C ILE A 7 2.74 -3.23 0.37
N THR A 8 3.59 -2.99 -0.62
CA THR A 8 5.05 -2.99 -0.49
C THR A 8 5.59 -1.61 -0.80
N ALA A 9 6.32 -1.00 0.14
CA ALA A 9 6.98 0.28 -0.10
C ALA A 9 8.33 0.09 -0.80
N LEU A 10 8.66 1.01 -1.69
CA LEU A 10 9.90 1.05 -2.46
C LEU A 10 10.41 2.49 -2.55
N GLY A 11 11.64 2.66 -3.06
CA GLY A 11 12.29 3.96 -3.25
C GLY A 11 13.31 4.30 -2.17
N ASN A 12 13.80 5.54 -2.20
CA ASN A 12 14.80 6.06 -1.28
C ASN A 12 14.20 7.26 -0.51
N TYR A 13 13.88 7.04 0.76
CA TYR A 13 13.29 8.03 1.66
C TYR A 13 13.57 7.63 3.12
N ASP A 14 13.61 8.60 4.04
CA ASP A 14 13.73 8.37 5.46
C ASP A 14 12.35 8.16 6.12
N CYS A 15 12.03 6.90 6.42
CA CYS A 15 10.79 6.52 7.09
C CYS A 15 10.63 7.06 8.53
N LYS A 16 11.66 7.70 9.11
CA LYS A 16 11.57 8.43 10.38
C LYS A 16 11.04 9.84 10.20
N LEU A 17 11.27 10.47 9.04
CA LEU A 17 10.91 11.86 8.74
C LEU A 17 9.66 11.98 7.85
N GLY A 18 9.25 10.90 7.19
CA GLY A 18 8.09 10.90 6.29
C GLY A 18 7.71 9.50 5.79
N GLY A 19 6.77 9.41 4.86
CA GLY A 19 6.45 8.15 4.16
C GLY A 19 5.81 7.05 5.01
N GLN A 20 5.37 7.39 6.23
CA GLN A 20 4.65 6.51 7.14
C GLN A 20 3.27 6.17 6.56
N ILE A 21 2.74 4.99 6.91
CA ILE A 21 1.36 4.63 6.59
C ILE A 21 0.46 5.01 7.77
N ILE A 22 -0.57 5.80 7.48
CA ILE A 22 -1.56 6.28 8.45
C ILE A 22 -2.81 5.45 8.28
N PHE A 23 -3.24 4.77 9.35
CA PHE A 23 -4.48 4.00 9.36
C PHE A 23 -5.58 4.79 10.08
N TRP A 24 -6.48 5.39 9.30
CA TRP A 24 -7.50 6.29 9.83
C TRP A 24 -8.53 5.58 10.70
N ASP A 25 -8.90 4.35 10.34
CA ASP A 25 -9.90 3.58 11.10
C ASP A 25 -9.40 3.14 12.48
N PHE A 26 -8.08 3.09 12.67
CA PHE A 26 -7.45 2.68 13.93
C PHE A 26 -6.75 3.84 14.66
N GLY A 27 -6.72 5.04 14.08
CA GLY A 27 -6.15 6.23 14.71
C GLY A 27 -4.64 6.16 14.96
N PHE A 28 -3.88 5.34 14.20
CA PHE A 28 -2.43 5.24 14.37
C PHE A 28 -1.68 5.36 13.05
N ALA A 29 -0.43 5.82 13.15
CA ALA A 29 0.54 5.84 12.06
C ALA A 29 1.67 4.85 12.35
N LYS A 30 2.16 4.17 11.31
CA LYS A 30 3.26 3.21 11.44
C LYS A 30 4.38 3.57 10.47
N ARG A 31 5.62 3.52 10.98
CA ARG A 31 6.80 3.59 10.14
C ARG A 31 6.77 2.46 9.15
N PHE A 32 6.97 2.81 7.88
CA PHE A 32 6.94 1.87 6.79
C PHE A 32 8.22 2.11 6.00
N PRO A 33 9.28 1.31 6.20
CA PRO A 33 10.54 1.50 5.50
C PRO A 33 10.47 0.96 4.06
N SER A 34 11.37 1.42 3.21
CA SER A 34 11.56 0.85 1.87
C SER A 34 11.88 -0.64 1.97
N GLY A 35 11.25 -1.46 1.13
CA GLY A 35 11.32 -2.93 1.16
C GLY A 35 10.35 -3.59 2.14
N ALA A 36 9.64 -2.85 2.99
CA ALA A 36 8.64 -3.43 3.88
C ALA A 36 7.32 -3.72 3.14
N THR A 37 6.67 -4.81 3.55
CA THR A 37 5.35 -5.21 3.09
C THR A 37 4.38 -5.28 4.27
N ILE A 38 3.16 -4.78 4.08
CA ILE A 38 2.07 -4.91 5.05
C ILE A 38 0.83 -5.51 4.38
N ASN A 39 0.22 -6.48 5.06
CA ASN A 39 -1.05 -7.07 4.66
C ASN A 39 -2.18 -6.38 5.41
N ILE A 40 -3.13 -5.82 4.67
CA ILE A 40 -4.27 -5.10 5.22
C ILE A 40 -5.59 -5.64 4.65
N PRO A 41 -6.69 -5.58 5.42
CA PRO A 41 -8.02 -5.84 4.91
C PRO A 41 -8.47 -4.79 3.88
N PRO A 42 -9.31 -5.17 2.90
CA PRO A 42 -9.70 -4.38 1.71
C PRO A 42 -10.69 -3.23 2.01
N ARG A 43 -10.88 -2.86 3.27
CA ARG A 43 -11.80 -1.79 3.70
C ARG A 43 -11.17 -0.82 4.68
N VAL A 44 -9.89 -1.02 5.00
CA VAL A 44 -9.17 -0.12 5.88
C VAL A 44 -8.79 1.12 5.11
N ARG A 45 -9.21 2.29 5.61
CA ARG A 45 -8.81 3.59 5.08
C ARG A 45 -7.39 3.90 5.53
N PHE A 46 -6.51 4.14 4.58
CA PHE A 46 -5.14 4.54 4.86
C PHE A 46 -4.66 5.66 3.94
N SER A 47 -3.63 6.36 4.38
CA SER A 47 -2.92 7.36 3.58
C SER A 47 -1.42 7.24 3.82
N ILE A 48 -0.65 7.81 2.91
CA ILE A 48 0.80 7.88 3.04
C ILE A 48 1.17 9.30 3.45
N ALA A 49 1.96 9.43 4.53
CA ALA A 49 2.50 10.72 4.94
C ALA A 49 3.49 11.26 3.89
N ALA A 50 3.51 12.58 3.71
CA ALA A 50 4.46 13.24 2.81
C ALA A 50 5.91 12.86 3.14
N ILE A 51 6.74 12.86 2.10
CA ILE A 51 8.19 12.64 2.20
C ILE A 51 8.93 13.98 2.12
N GLN A 52 10.22 13.99 2.41
CA GLN A 52 11.04 15.19 2.35
C GLN A 52 11.36 15.59 0.90
N PRO A 53 11.67 16.87 0.64
CA PRO A 53 12.11 17.31 -0.68
C PRO A 53 13.33 16.51 -1.17
N GLY A 54 13.28 16.04 -2.41
CA GLY A 54 14.36 15.24 -3.02
C GLY A 54 14.31 13.74 -2.68
N GLU A 55 13.41 13.31 -1.81
CA GLU A 55 13.14 11.88 -1.59
C GLU A 55 12.19 11.34 -2.66
N VAL A 56 12.24 10.02 -2.87
CA VAL A 56 11.36 9.33 -3.81
C VAL A 56 10.81 8.08 -3.15
N ARG A 57 9.47 7.96 -3.15
CA ARG A 57 8.77 6.79 -2.62
C ARG A 57 7.78 6.28 -3.65
N PHE A 58 7.82 4.97 -3.86
CA PHE A 58 6.85 4.24 -4.66
C PHE A 58 6.20 3.16 -3.79
N GLN A 59 5.08 2.62 -4.25
CA GLN A 59 4.49 1.45 -3.62
C GLN A 59 3.86 0.53 -4.66
N ILE A 60 3.94 -0.78 -4.37
CA ILE A 60 3.22 -1.81 -5.11
C ILE A 60 2.06 -2.24 -4.25
N THR A 61 0.85 -2.22 -4.81
CA THR A 61 -0.35 -2.75 -4.17
C THR A 61 -0.78 -4.00 -4.92
N GLN A 62 -0.79 -5.13 -4.21
CA GLN A 62 -1.27 -6.42 -4.72
C GLN A 62 -2.55 -6.77 -3.98
N TYR A 63 -3.58 -7.17 -4.69
CA TYR A 63 -4.78 -7.70 -4.07
C TYR A 63 -5.12 -9.07 -4.62
N MET A 64 -5.70 -9.90 -3.76
CA MET A 64 -6.28 -11.18 -4.14
C MET A 64 -7.77 -11.14 -3.83
N VAL A 65 -8.59 -11.57 -4.81
CA VAL A 65 -10.03 -11.75 -4.62
C VAL A 65 -10.33 -13.24 -4.62
N ALA A 66 -10.72 -13.79 -3.48
CA ALA A 66 -11.25 -15.15 -3.44
C ALA A 66 -12.74 -15.12 -3.82
N SER A 67 -13.05 -15.54 -5.05
CA SER A 67 -14.43 -15.81 -5.49
C SER A 67 -14.98 -17.05 -4.75
N PRO A 68 -16.29 -17.12 -4.42
CA PRO A 68 -16.93 -18.34 -3.92
C PRO A 68 -16.76 -19.56 -4.85
N THR A 69 -16.50 -19.33 -6.14
CA THR A 69 -16.20 -20.36 -7.14
C THR A 69 -14.71 -20.74 -7.24
N TRP A 70 -13.86 -20.30 -6.30
CA TRP A 70 -12.41 -20.64 -6.25
C TRP A 70 -12.11 -22.14 -6.43
N SER A 71 -12.98 -23.03 -5.94
CA SER A 71 -12.86 -24.48 -6.14
C SER A 71 -13.05 -24.95 -7.58
N ARG A 72 -13.60 -24.10 -8.45
CA ARG A 72 -13.95 -24.41 -9.85
C ARG A 72 -12.94 -23.87 -10.86
N TRP A 73 -12.21 -22.81 -10.49
CA TRP A 73 -11.14 -22.19 -11.28
C TRP A 73 -10.09 -21.64 -10.31
N PRO A 74 -8.92 -22.29 -10.16
CA PRO A 74 -7.92 -21.94 -9.14
C PRO A 74 -7.10 -20.70 -9.50
N GLU A 75 -7.48 -19.96 -10.54
CA GLU A 75 -6.76 -18.75 -10.95
C GLU A 75 -6.95 -17.65 -9.91
N ALA A 76 -5.99 -17.53 -8.99
CA ALA A 76 -5.80 -16.30 -8.24
C ALA A 76 -5.52 -15.19 -9.24
N THR A 77 -6.51 -14.32 -9.48
CA THR A 77 -6.28 -13.10 -10.25
C THR A 77 -5.41 -12.19 -9.39
N HIS A 78 -4.09 -12.29 -9.58
CA HIS A 78 -3.13 -11.32 -9.06
C HIS A 78 -3.26 -10.06 -9.91
N VAL A 79 -3.97 -9.07 -9.41
CA VAL A 79 -3.96 -7.76 -10.06
C VAL A 79 -2.86 -6.93 -9.44
N PHE A 80 -1.94 -6.51 -10.28
CA PHE A 80 -0.87 -5.59 -9.94
C PHE A 80 -1.33 -4.20 -10.38
N SER A 81 -1.70 -3.34 -9.44
CA SER A 81 -1.88 -1.92 -9.73
C SER A 81 -0.66 -1.17 -9.20
N THR A 82 0.21 -0.75 -10.10
CA THR A 82 1.24 0.25 -9.81
C THR A 82 0.60 1.60 -10.04
N PHE A 83 0.27 2.34 -8.98
CA PHE A 83 -0.16 3.72 -9.12
C PHE A 83 1.09 4.61 -9.12
N PRO A 84 1.43 5.29 -10.23
CA PRO A 84 2.38 6.38 -10.20
C PRO A 84 1.62 7.61 -9.72
N GLU A 85 1.29 7.69 -8.43
CA GLU A 85 0.86 8.97 -7.87
C GLU A 85 2.12 9.83 -7.71
N LEU A 86 2.46 10.54 -8.79
CA LEU A 86 3.22 11.79 -8.73
C LEU A 86 2.41 12.72 -7.83
N PHE A 87 2.78 12.80 -6.55
CA PHE A 87 2.51 13.98 -5.75
C PHE A 87 3.32 15.13 -6.38
N PHE A 88 2.75 15.78 -7.39
CA PHE A 88 3.08 17.17 -7.64
C PHE A 88 2.73 17.92 -6.36
N ALA A 89 3.72 18.67 -5.86
CA ALA A 89 3.54 19.63 -4.80
C ALA A 89 2.23 20.41 -5.01
N VAL A 90 1.41 20.44 -3.97
CA VAL A 90 0.27 21.36 -3.88
C VAL A 90 0.84 22.79 -4.00
N PRO A 91 0.24 23.70 -4.80
CA PRO A 91 0.63 25.11 -4.80
C PRO A 91 0.35 25.79 -3.45
#